data_AF-A0A6N6KH00-F1
#
_entry.id   AF-A0A6N6KH00-F1
#
_cell.length_a   1.000
_cell.length_b   1.000
_cell.length_c   1.000
_cell.angle_alpha   90.00
_cell.angle_beta   90.00
_cell.angle_gamma   90.00
#
_symmetry.space_group_name_H-M   'P 1'
#
loop_
_entity.id
_entity.type
_entity.pdbx_description
1 polymer ?
#
loop_
_entity_poly.entity_id
_entity_poly.type
_entity_poly.pdbx_seq_one_letter_code
_entity_poly.pdbx_strand_id
1 'polypeptide(L)'
;MIKFNLKNIVRPNIWSLKPYSSARDEFTGSEGVFLDANENPYGILNRYPDPYQRALKNQLSAMKKVAPENIFIGNGSDEVIDLAIRIFCKPGKDVAMTFSPTYDLYDGSAAINNVDLIKLPLSTDFQ
;
A
#
# COMPACT_ATOMS: atom_id res chain seq x y z
N MET A 1 36.41 -4.25 -22.07
CA MET A 1 35.00 -3.87 -21.86
C MET A 1 34.64 -4.13 -20.41
N ILE A 2 34.12 -3.14 -19.69
CA ILE A 2 33.54 -3.39 -18.36
C ILE A 2 32.30 -4.26 -18.57
N LYS A 3 32.26 -5.43 -17.92
CA LYS A 3 31.13 -6.35 -18.01
C LYS A 3 29.95 -5.74 -17.25
N PHE A 4 28.81 -5.59 -17.91
CA PHE A 4 27.59 -5.10 -17.29
C PHE A 4 27.18 -5.97 -16.10
N ASN A 5 26.81 -5.32 -14.99
CA ASN A 5 26.28 -5.99 -13.80
C ASN A 5 25.09 -5.18 -13.26
N LEU A 6 23.89 -5.78 -13.32
CA LEU A 6 22.63 -5.16 -12.88
C LEU A 6 22.67 -4.74 -11.40
N LYS A 7 23.37 -5.50 -10.55
CA LYS A 7 23.48 -5.20 -9.11
C LYS A 7 24.13 -3.85 -8.84
N ASN A 8 24.96 -3.35 -9.76
CA ASN A 8 25.66 -2.07 -9.59
C ASN A 8 24.78 -0.85 -9.91
N ILE A 9 23.64 -1.05 -10.57
CA ILE A 9 22.73 0.03 -10.98
C ILE A 9 21.37 -0.02 -10.25
N VAL A 10 21.05 -1.14 -9.60
CA VAL A 10 19.87 -1.26 -8.75
C VAL A 10 20.20 -0.76 -7.34
N ARG A 11 19.30 0.03 -6.75
CA ARG A 11 19.43 0.48 -5.37
C ARG A 11 19.56 -0.71 -4.41
N PRO A 12 20.51 -0.71 -3.46
CA PRO A 12 20.72 -1.84 -2.56
C PRO A 12 19.45 -2.30 -1.82
N ASN A 13 18.64 -1.37 -1.31
CA ASN A 13 17.40 -1.68 -0.59
C ASN A 13 16.36 -2.40 -1.47
N ILE A 14 16.33 -2.09 -2.77
CA ILE A 14 15.44 -2.74 -3.73
C ILE A 14 15.98 -4.12 -4.11
N TRP A 15 17.30 -4.26 -4.27
CA TRP A 15 17.92 -5.55 -4.55
C TRP A 15 17.69 -6.58 -3.43
N SER A 16 17.68 -6.13 -2.17
CA SER A 16 17.42 -6.97 -1.00
C SER A 16 15.95 -7.07 -0.61
N LEU A 17 15.05 -6.37 -1.31
CA LEU A 17 13.63 -6.32 -0.95
C LEU A 17 13.00 -7.70 -1.07
N LYS A 18 12.31 -8.14 -0.01
CA LYS A 18 11.40 -9.29 -0.09
C LYS A 18 10.06 -8.78 -0.63
N PRO A 19 9.54 -9.30 -1.74
CA PRO A 19 8.24 -8.90 -2.25
C PRO A 19 7.14 -9.25 -1.24
N TYR A 20 6.12 -8.40 -1.18
CA TYR A 20 4.90 -8.70 -0.44
C TYR A 20 4.23 -9.94 -1.04
N SER A 21 3.76 -10.84 -0.18
CA SER A 21 3.01 -12.03 -0.56
C SER A 21 1.53 -11.78 -0.28
N SER A 22 0.70 -11.88 -1.31
CA SER A 22 -0.75 -11.79 -1.19
C SER A 22 -1.36 -13.18 -1.00
N ALA A 23 -2.64 -13.25 -0.60
CA ALA A 23 -3.35 -14.53 -0.49
C ALA A 23 -3.36 -15.35 -1.79
N ARG A 24 -3.26 -14.68 -2.95
CA ARG A 24 -3.20 -15.32 -4.28
C ARG A 24 -1.82 -15.90 -4.62
N ASP A 25 -0.77 -15.51 -3.91
CA ASP A 25 0.54 -16.15 -4.01
C ASP A 25 0.59 -17.47 -3.23
N GLU A 26 -0.28 -17.62 -2.22
CA GLU A 26 -0.39 -18.82 -1.38
C GLU A 26 -1.37 -19.87 -1.93
N PHE A 27 -2.25 -19.49 -2.88
CA PHE A 27 -3.23 -20.39 -3.51
C PHE A 27 -3.30 -20.19 -5.03
N THR A 28 -2.96 -21.23 -5.80
CA THR A 28 -2.85 -21.18 -7.27
C THR A 28 -4.06 -21.73 -8.04
N GLY A 29 -5.16 -22.09 -7.34
CA GLY A 29 -6.36 -22.65 -7.97
C GLY A 29 -7.31 -21.58 -8.52
N SER A 30 -7.83 -21.77 -9.73
CA SER A 30 -8.81 -20.86 -10.37
C SER A 30 -10.28 -21.22 -10.05
N GLU A 31 -10.52 -22.38 -9.45
CA GLU A 31 -11.85 -22.84 -9.03
C GLU A 31 -11.91 -22.91 -7.50
N GLY A 32 -12.94 -22.29 -6.91
CA GLY A 32 -13.13 -22.27 -5.46
C GLY A 32 -14.06 -21.16 -4.98
N VAL A 33 -14.38 -21.19 -3.69
CA VAL A 33 -15.04 -20.08 -2.99
C VAL A 33 -13.94 -19.23 -2.35
N PHE A 34 -13.75 -18.01 -2.85
CA PHE A 34 -12.67 -17.12 -2.41
C PHE A 34 -13.19 -16.13 -1.34
N LEU A 35 -12.78 -16.35 -0.09
CA LEU A 35 -13.11 -15.51 1.09
C LEU A 35 -11.83 -15.07 1.82
N ASP A 36 -10.77 -14.79 1.06
CA ASP A 36 -9.41 -14.60 1.53
C ASP A 36 -8.86 -13.17 1.32
N ALA A 37 -9.54 -12.36 0.50
CA ALA A 37 -9.10 -11.02 0.12
C ALA A 37 -10.11 -9.88 0.44
N ASN A 38 -11.17 -10.16 1.21
CA ASN A 38 -12.23 -9.21 1.58
C ASN A 38 -12.94 -8.52 0.37
N GLU A 39 -12.98 -9.17 -0.79
CA GLU A 39 -13.59 -8.64 -2.01
C GLU A 39 -15.13 -8.61 -1.92
N ASN A 40 -15.75 -7.62 -2.59
CA ASN A 40 -17.20 -7.60 -2.77
C ASN A 40 -17.59 -8.52 -3.94
N PRO A 41 -18.58 -9.42 -3.81
CA PRO A 41 -18.91 -10.42 -4.83
C PRO A 41 -19.65 -9.89 -6.09
N TYR A 42 -19.79 -8.57 -6.29
CA TYR A 42 -20.57 -7.98 -7.40
C TYR A 42 -19.80 -6.90 -8.21
N GLY A 43 -19.99 -6.81 -9.54
CA GLY A 43 -19.51 -5.68 -10.38
C GLY A 43 -19.55 -5.88 -11.91
N ILE A 44 -19.58 -4.78 -12.72
CA ILE A 44 -19.72 -4.80 -14.21
C ILE A 44 -19.01 -3.65 -14.99
N LEU A 45 -18.04 -2.93 -14.42
CA LEU A 45 -17.56 -1.65 -15.01
C LEU A 45 -16.50 -1.81 -16.13
N ASN A 46 -16.62 -1.00 -17.22
CA ASN A 46 -15.77 -1.08 -18.44
C ASN A 46 -15.33 0.27 -19.06
N ARG A 47 -15.37 1.39 -18.31
CA ARG A 47 -14.91 2.72 -18.79
C ARG A 47 -13.91 3.36 -17.84
N TYR A 48 -13.00 4.17 -18.41
CA TYR A 48 -12.07 5.00 -17.63
C TYR A 48 -12.83 6.03 -16.78
N PRO A 49 -12.45 6.22 -15.50
CA PRO A 49 -13.14 7.13 -14.57
C PRO A 49 -12.76 8.61 -14.79
N ASP A 50 -13.49 9.53 -14.14
CA ASP A 50 -13.15 10.96 -14.06
C ASP A 50 -11.78 11.15 -13.38
N PRO A 51 -10.78 11.77 -14.03
CA PRO A 51 -9.42 11.89 -13.48
C PRO A 51 -9.34 12.77 -12.23
N TYR A 52 -10.34 13.63 -11.99
CA TYR A 52 -10.42 14.48 -10.79
C TYR A 52 -11.31 13.89 -9.70
N GLN A 53 -11.94 12.74 -9.97
CA GLN A 53 -12.87 12.03 -9.09
C GLN A 53 -13.95 12.93 -8.45
N ARG A 54 -14.42 13.98 -9.15
CA ARG A 54 -15.23 15.06 -8.54
C ARG A 54 -16.56 14.56 -8.00
N ALA A 55 -17.27 13.76 -8.80
CA ALA A 55 -18.54 13.18 -8.38
C ALA A 55 -18.39 12.27 -7.15
N LEU A 56 -17.32 11.47 -7.12
CA LEU A 56 -17.00 10.59 -5.99
C LEU A 56 -16.64 11.41 -4.75
N LYS A 57 -15.78 12.43 -4.87
CA LYS A 57 -15.40 13.31 -3.76
C LYS A 57 -16.61 14.05 -3.17
N ASN A 58 -17.53 14.53 -4.01
CA ASN A 58 -18.76 15.19 -3.52
C ASN A 58 -19.67 14.23 -2.75
N GLN A 59 -19.84 13.00 -3.24
CA GLN A 59 -20.60 11.94 -2.55
C GLN A 59 -19.95 11.60 -1.19
N LEU A 60 -18.63 11.35 -1.19
CA LEU A 60 -17.87 11.06 0.02
C LEU A 60 -17.89 12.24 1.00
N SER A 61 -17.80 13.47 0.51
CA SER A 61 -17.88 14.69 1.30
C SER A 61 -19.19 14.78 2.07
N ALA A 62 -20.33 14.55 1.40
CA ALA A 62 -21.64 14.52 2.04
C ALA A 62 -21.75 13.42 3.10
N MET A 63 -21.22 12.22 2.80
CA MET A 63 -21.27 11.07 3.72
C MET A 63 -20.36 11.22 4.95
N LYS A 64 -19.12 11.70 4.74
CA LYS A 64 -18.08 11.81 5.77
C LYS A 64 -18.09 13.17 6.47
N LYS A 65 -18.86 14.14 5.96
CA LYS A 65 -18.95 15.52 6.45
C LYS A 65 -17.58 16.23 6.46
N VAL A 66 -16.81 16.03 5.40
CA VAL A 66 -15.48 16.62 5.18
C VAL A 66 -15.49 17.34 3.83
N ALA A 67 -14.88 18.53 3.74
CA ALA A 67 -14.85 19.30 2.49
C ALA A 67 -14.09 18.53 1.37
N PRO A 68 -14.55 18.57 0.10
CA PRO A 68 -13.94 17.80 -0.99
C PRO A 68 -12.44 18.02 -1.20
N GLU A 69 -11.95 19.22 -0.92
CA GLU A 69 -10.52 19.60 -0.97
C GLU A 69 -9.65 18.87 0.06
N ASN A 70 -10.26 18.37 1.14
CA ASN A 70 -9.60 17.56 2.17
C ASN A 70 -9.73 16.05 1.88
N ILE A 71 -10.21 15.67 0.70
CA ILE A 71 -10.37 14.27 0.28
C ILE A 71 -9.38 13.96 -0.85
N PHE A 72 -8.46 13.04 -0.55
CA PHE A 72 -7.57 12.42 -1.53
C PHE A 72 -8.08 11.03 -1.89
N ILE A 73 -8.06 10.69 -3.19
CA ILE A 73 -8.47 9.37 -3.71
C ILE A 73 -7.23 8.72 -4.32
N GLY A 74 -6.79 7.60 -3.77
CA GLY A 74 -5.75 6.76 -4.36
C GLY A 74 -6.34 5.61 -5.18
N ASN A 75 -5.52 5.00 -6.03
CA ASN A 75 -5.78 3.74 -6.68
C ASN A 75 -5.60 2.57 -5.70
N GLY A 76 -6.51 2.47 -4.74
CA GLY A 76 -6.36 1.61 -3.57
C GLY A 76 -5.65 2.33 -2.41
N SER A 77 -5.85 1.85 -1.19
CA SER A 77 -5.19 2.39 0.01
C SER A 77 -3.67 2.25 -0.06
N ASP A 78 -3.17 1.28 -0.80
CA ASP A 78 -1.76 0.94 -0.95
C ASP A 78 -0.95 2.10 -1.54
N GLU A 79 -1.51 2.76 -2.56
CA GLU A 79 -0.91 3.98 -3.13
C GLU A 79 -0.91 5.12 -2.11
N VAL A 80 -1.98 5.28 -1.33
CA VAL A 80 -2.07 6.33 -0.31
C VAL A 80 -1.02 6.11 0.79
N ILE A 81 -0.78 4.86 1.19
CA ILE A 81 0.25 4.48 2.17
C ILE A 81 1.65 4.77 1.63
N ASP A 82 1.95 4.35 0.40
CA ASP A 82 3.24 4.65 -0.26
C ASP A 82 3.47 6.16 -0.37
N LEU A 83 2.46 6.92 -0.79
CA LEU A 83 2.55 8.37 -0.90
C LEU A 83 2.79 9.04 0.45
N ALA A 84 2.12 8.59 1.51
CA ALA A 84 2.33 9.13 2.85
C ALA A 84 3.79 8.96 3.29
N ILE A 85 4.35 7.76 3.13
CA ILE A 85 5.76 7.50 3.44
C ILE A 85 6.67 8.38 2.57
N ARG A 86 6.40 8.44 1.26
CA ARG A 86 7.24 9.17 0.30
C ARG A 86 7.24 10.69 0.51
N ILE A 87 6.12 11.26 0.95
CA ILE A 87 5.98 12.70 1.19
C ILE A 87 6.63 13.10 2.51
N PHE A 88 6.45 12.30 3.56
CA PHE A 88 6.80 12.71 4.92
C PHE A 88 8.08 12.09 5.49
N CYS A 89 8.62 11.03 4.89
CA CYS A 89 9.85 10.38 5.37
C CYS A 89 11.01 10.59 4.39
N LYS A 90 12.10 11.19 4.87
CA LYS A 90 13.36 11.23 4.13
C LYS A 90 14.02 9.85 4.14
N PRO A 91 14.30 9.25 2.96
CA PRO A 91 14.93 7.94 2.85
C PRO A 91 16.27 7.86 3.59
N GLY A 92 16.48 6.78 4.34
CA GLY A 92 17.70 6.49 5.11
C GLY A 92 17.94 7.41 6.30
N LYS A 93 16.95 8.23 6.69
CA LYS A 93 17.06 9.16 7.82
C LYS A 93 15.86 9.06 8.74
N ASP A 94 14.66 9.23 8.19
CA ASP A 94 13.45 9.22 8.98
C ASP A 94 12.93 7.78 9.12
N VAL A 95 12.15 7.56 10.17
CA VAL A 95 11.68 6.24 10.57
C VAL A 95 10.17 6.30 10.77
N ALA A 96 9.45 5.29 10.28
CA ALA A 96 8.02 5.12 10.49
C ALA A 96 7.76 4.10 11.62
N MET A 97 6.54 4.06 12.14
CA MET A 97 6.16 3.16 13.22
C MET A 97 4.79 2.54 12.97
N THR A 98 4.65 1.25 13.28
CA THR A 98 3.39 0.50 13.24
C THR A 98 3.21 -0.33 14.50
N PHE A 99 1.96 -0.74 14.76
CA PHE A 99 1.62 -1.65 15.85
C PHE A 99 1.30 -3.03 15.28
N SER A 100 1.91 -4.10 15.78
CA SER A 100 1.77 -5.46 15.25
C SER A 100 0.93 -6.37 16.16
N PRO A 101 0.15 -7.32 15.61
CA PRO A 101 -0.03 -7.61 14.18
C PRO A 101 -0.89 -6.56 13.47
N THR A 102 -0.53 -6.25 12.23
CA THR A 102 -1.27 -5.31 11.36
C THR A 102 -1.02 -5.66 9.90
N TYR A 103 -1.38 -4.77 8.99
CA TYR A 103 -1.24 -4.95 7.55
C TYR A 103 0.23 -4.93 7.10
N ASP A 104 0.71 -6.04 6.56
CA ASP A 104 2.12 -6.21 6.16
C ASP A 104 2.57 -5.28 5.02
N LEU A 105 1.64 -4.62 4.31
CA LEU A 105 2.01 -3.69 3.25
C LEU A 105 2.83 -2.50 3.78
N TYR A 106 2.65 -2.11 5.05
CA TYR A 106 3.47 -1.04 5.64
C TYR A 106 4.97 -1.36 5.57
N ASP A 107 5.35 -2.63 5.76
CA ASP A 107 6.73 -3.10 5.58
C ASP A 107 7.21 -2.93 4.15
N GLY A 108 6.39 -3.39 3.20
CA GLY A 108 6.69 -3.31 1.77
C GLY A 108 6.91 -1.86 1.33
N SER A 109 5.96 -0.98 1.65
CA SER A 109 6.03 0.44 1.30
C SER A 109 7.21 1.15 1.97
N ALA A 110 7.50 0.88 3.25
CA ALA A 110 8.65 1.47 3.93
C ALA A 110 9.98 1.00 3.31
N ALA A 111 10.13 -0.30 3.05
CA ALA A 111 11.33 -0.87 2.45
C ALA A 111 11.59 -0.37 1.02
N ILE A 112 10.55 -0.23 0.20
CA ILE A 112 10.65 0.37 -1.16
C ILE A 112 11.17 1.81 -1.09
N ASN A 113 10.66 2.59 -0.14
CA ASN A 113 11.07 3.98 0.06
C ASN A 113 12.39 4.13 0.86
N ASN A 114 13.04 3.02 1.23
CA ASN A 114 14.26 3.00 2.05
C ASN A 114 14.06 3.76 3.38
N VAL A 115 12.95 3.47 4.05
CA VAL A 115 12.56 4.01 5.35
C VAL A 115 12.50 2.84 6.32
N ASP A 116 13.14 2.99 7.49
CA ASP A 116 13.08 1.97 8.53
C ASP A 116 11.69 1.98 9.18
N LEU A 117 11.22 0.80 9.58
CA LEU A 117 9.92 0.61 10.21
C LEU A 117 10.10 0.00 11.61
N ILE A 118 9.74 0.77 12.64
CA ILE A 118 9.66 0.26 14.02
C ILE A 118 8.31 -0.43 14.19
N LYS A 119 8.34 -1.69 14.63
CA LYS A 119 7.14 -2.46 14.95
C LYS A 119 7.00 -2.63 16.45
N LEU A 120 5.92 -2.08 17.01
CA LEU A 120 5.58 -2.26 18.41
C LEU A 120 4.47 -3.31 18.53
N PRO A 121 4.65 -4.41 19.26
CA PRO A 121 3.56 -5.37 19.45
C PRO A 121 2.43 -4.73 20.27
N LEU A 122 1.19 -4.98 19.86
CA LEU A 122 0.01 -4.68 20.66
C LEU A 122 0.02 -5.48 21.96
N SER A 123 -0.60 -4.93 23.00
CA SER A 123 -0.82 -5.69 24.23
C SER A 123 -1.83 -6.83 24.02
N THR A 124 -1.97 -7.72 25.00
CA THR A 124 -3.01 -8.78 24.97
C THR A 124 -4.43 -8.22 24.92
N ASP A 125 -4.59 -6.97 25.32
CA ASP A 125 -5.87 -6.25 25.31
C ASP A 125 -6.07 -5.43 24.02
N PHE A 126 -5.18 -5.59 23.02
CA PHE A 126 -5.16 -4.86 21.75
C PHE A 126 -5.08 -3.32 21.91
N GLN A 127 -4.37 -2.86 22.95
CA GLN A 127 -4.05 -1.44 23.15
C GLN A 127 -2.83 -1.01 22.34
#